data_AF-A0A380TF48-F1
#
_entry.id   AF-A0A380TF48-F1
#
_cell.length_a   1.000
_cell.length_b   1.000
_cell.length_c   1.000
_cell.angle_alpha   90.00
_cell.angle_beta   90.00
_cell.angle_gamma   90.00
#
_symmetry.space_group_name_H-M   'P 1'
#
loop_
_entity.id
_entity.type
_entity.pdbx_description
1 polymer ?
#
loop_
_entity_poly.entity_id
_entity_poly.type
_entity_poly.pdbx_seq_one_letter_code
_entity_poly.pdbx_strand_id
1 'polypeptide(L)'
;MAGSPILRFLSAAVCCSSLISCTHSTRDIYDNKDVGKTAPAASGQIAASRIVSIRGQTSDAGAAAGGVLGGAGTGMATDNGWAAMIGAVLGAGLGYATERGINSREGIEYVIQLSDGRRIMLTQNRDGDEAPIANGTPVLVQLGGKYRRVFPDPTATLPAAGPAAAAAGLGAASAPLSPPPQPAPAVPAAAAVSAPPLP
;
A
#
# COMPACT_ATOMS: atom_id res chain seq x y z
N MET A 1 28.67 7.61 -39.72
CA MET A 1 27.64 8.05 -38.76
C MET A 1 27.89 7.39 -37.41
N ALA A 2 28.83 7.92 -36.62
CA ALA A 2 29.10 7.44 -35.27
C ALA A 2 28.25 8.25 -34.29
N GLY A 3 27.09 7.72 -33.88
CA GLY A 3 26.29 8.32 -32.82
C GLY A 3 27.08 8.30 -31.51
N SER A 4 27.20 9.44 -30.84
CA SER A 4 28.04 9.61 -29.67
C SER A 4 27.64 8.61 -28.56
N PRO A 5 28.61 7.89 -27.95
CA PRO A 5 28.33 6.92 -26.90
C PRO A 5 27.63 7.57 -25.70
N ILE A 6 27.92 8.87 -25.47
CA ILE A 6 27.32 9.71 -24.43
C ILE A 6 25.80 9.82 -24.61
N LEU A 7 25.29 9.97 -25.84
CA LEU A 7 23.85 10.10 -26.10
C LEU A 7 23.11 8.76 -25.88
N ARG A 8 23.80 7.62 -26.08
CA ARG A 8 23.26 6.27 -25.82
C ARG A 8 23.16 5.96 -24.33
N PHE A 9 24.17 6.34 -23.54
CA PHE A 9 24.12 6.19 -22.08
C PHE A 9 23.06 7.10 -21.45
N LEU A 10 22.90 8.34 -21.95
CA LEU A 10 21.83 9.24 -21.52
C LEU A 10 20.44 8.69 -21.83
N SER A 11 20.24 8.08 -23.00
CA SER A 11 18.95 7.49 -23.37
C SER A 11 18.61 6.22 -22.54
N ALA A 12 19.59 5.37 -22.22
CA ALA A 12 19.40 4.21 -21.35
C ALA A 12 19.08 4.63 -19.90
N ALA A 13 19.76 5.65 -19.38
CA ALA A 13 19.51 6.17 -18.03
C ALA A 13 18.10 6.79 -17.89
N VAL A 14 17.62 7.51 -18.91
CA VAL A 14 16.26 8.08 -18.94
C VAL A 14 15.19 6.99 -19.02
N CYS A 15 15.44 5.89 -19.74
CA CYS A 15 14.48 4.79 -19.86
C CYS A 15 14.32 3.99 -18.54
N CYS A 16 15.41 3.80 -17.78
CA CYS A 16 15.36 3.13 -16.47
C CYS A 16 14.58 3.91 -15.41
N SER A 17 14.52 5.24 -15.50
CA SER A 17 13.79 6.09 -14.55
C SER A 17 12.27 5.97 -14.65
N SER A 18 11.75 5.48 -15.78
CA SER A 18 10.30 5.45 -16.06
C SER A 18 9.58 4.21 -15.50
N LEU A 19 10.28 3.25 -14.89
CA LEU A 19 9.71 1.99 -14.40
C LEU A 19 9.50 1.93 -12.88
N ILE A 20 9.83 3.00 -12.15
CA ILE A 20 9.72 3.05 -10.68
C ILE A 20 8.40 3.72 -10.29
N SER A 21 7.27 3.07 -10.57
CA SER A 21 6.02 3.41 -9.91
C SER A 21 5.44 2.15 -9.28
N CYS A 22 6.11 1.70 -8.22
CA CYS A 22 5.58 0.66 -7.35
C CYS A 22 4.52 1.30 -6.45
N THR A 23 3.25 1.10 -6.79
CA THR A 23 2.14 1.40 -5.87
C THR A 23 2.26 0.43 -4.69
N HIS A 24 2.58 0.98 -3.52
CA HIS A 24 2.62 0.22 -2.27
C HIS A 24 1.24 0.30 -1.62
N SER A 25 0.64 -0.86 -1.33
CA SER A 25 -0.65 -0.90 -0.64
C SER A 25 -0.44 -0.49 0.82
N THR A 26 -0.57 0.81 1.09
CA THR A 26 -0.61 1.33 2.46
C THR A 26 -1.98 1.03 3.09
N ARG A 27 -2.02 1.09 4.42
CA ARG A 27 -3.17 0.76 5.26
C ARG A 27 -4.37 1.68 5.04
N ASP A 28 -4.12 2.89 4.54
CA ASP A 28 -5.09 3.98 4.49
C ASP A 28 -5.61 4.30 3.07
N ILE A 29 -5.21 3.51 2.07
CA ILE A 29 -5.71 3.68 0.70
C ILE A 29 -6.82 2.66 0.44
N TYR A 30 -7.99 3.18 0.05
CA TYR A 30 -9.13 2.41 -0.40
C TYR A 30 -9.33 2.58 -1.90
N ASP A 31 -9.62 1.48 -2.60
CA ASP A 31 -10.10 1.57 -3.98
C ASP A 31 -11.48 2.25 -4.03
N ASN A 32 -11.76 3.05 -5.07
CA ASN A 32 -13.08 3.67 -5.26
C ASN A 32 -14.25 2.66 -5.21
N LYS A 33 -14.03 1.45 -5.72
CA LYS A 33 -15.02 0.35 -5.68
C LYS A 33 -15.31 -0.18 -4.27
N ASP A 34 -14.47 0.13 -3.28
CA ASP A 34 -14.63 -0.33 -1.90
C ASP A 34 -15.33 0.71 -1.02
N VAL A 35 -15.53 1.93 -1.54
CA VAL A 35 -16.33 2.98 -0.89
C VAL A 35 -17.79 2.54 -0.79
N GLY A 36 -18.40 2.75 0.39
CA GLY A 36 -19.80 2.40 0.66
C GLY A 36 -20.04 0.92 0.98
N LYS A 37 -19.02 0.07 0.97
CA LYS A 37 -19.14 -1.33 1.43
C LYS A 37 -19.04 -1.39 2.96
N THR A 38 -19.95 -2.15 3.57
CA THR A 38 -19.87 -2.46 5.00
C THR A 38 -18.95 -3.65 5.21
N ALA A 39 -18.07 -3.57 6.20
CA ALA A 39 -17.25 -4.69 6.64
C ALA A 39 -17.63 -5.06 8.09
N PRO A 40 -17.78 -6.35 8.42
CA PRO A 40 -18.02 -6.76 9.79
C PRO A 40 -16.85 -6.32 10.68
N ALA A 41 -17.13 -5.91 11.90
CA ALA A 41 -16.11 -5.66 12.92
C ALA A 41 -16.49 -6.38 14.22
N ALA A 42 -15.49 -6.86 14.95
CA ALA A 42 -15.68 -7.40 16.30
C ALA A 42 -14.87 -6.61 17.31
N SER A 43 -15.48 -6.37 18.46
CA SER A 43 -14.81 -5.81 19.63
C SER A 43 -14.00 -6.88 20.36
N GLY A 44 -12.89 -6.46 20.93
CA GLY A 44 -12.04 -7.29 21.78
C GLY A 44 -11.05 -6.47 22.57
N GLN A 45 -10.12 -7.15 23.24
CA GLN A 45 -9.00 -6.54 23.95
C GLN A 45 -7.69 -7.20 23.53
N ILE A 46 -6.61 -6.43 23.51
CA ILE A 46 -5.28 -6.96 23.22
C ILE A 46 -4.80 -7.79 24.40
N ALA A 47 -4.56 -9.08 24.17
CA ALA A 47 -3.97 -9.98 25.15
C ALA A 47 -2.44 -9.92 25.12
N ALA A 48 -1.85 -9.80 23.93
CA ALA A 48 -0.41 -9.66 23.73
C ALA A 48 -0.11 -8.92 22.42
N SER A 49 0.96 -8.12 22.41
CA SER A 49 1.52 -7.51 21.20
C SER A 49 3.03 -7.71 21.16
N ARG A 50 3.57 -8.00 19.96
CA ARG A 50 5.02 -8.13 19.74
C ARG A 50 5.43 -7.70 18.33
N ILE A 51 6.67 -7.24 18.21
CA ILE A 51 7.28 -6.90 16.92
C ILE A 51 7.76 -8.19 16.24
N VAL A 52 7.50 -8.30 14.94
CA VAL A 52 7.90 -9.44 14.09
C VAL A 52 8.46 -8.95 12.76
N SER A 53 9.26 -9.79 12.10
CA SER A 53 9.72 -9.53 10.73
C SER A 53 8.77 -10.19 9.72
N ILE A 54 8.25 -9.40 8.78
CA ILE A 54 7.47 -9.86 7.64
C ILE A 54 8.42 -10.03 6.46
N ARG A 55 8.54 -11.27 6.00
CA ARG A 55 9.32 -11.60 4.81
C ARG A 55 8.74 -10.91 3.58
N GLY A 56 9.59 -10.19 2.86
CA GLY A 56 9.24 -9.57 1.58
C GLY A 56 8.87 -10.60 0.53
N GLN A 57 7.85 -10.26 -0.26
CA GLN A 57 7.53 -11.03 -1.45
C GLN A 57 8.52 -10.68 -2.57
N THR A 58 8.81 -11.66 -3.41
CA THR A 58 9.72 -11.52 -4.56
C THR A 58 8.93 -11.74 -5.83
N SER A 59 9.33 -11.08 -6.90
CA SER A 59 8.86 -11.36 -8.26
C SER A 59 9.94 -12.13 -9.02
N ASP A 60 9.53 -12.95 -9.98
CA ASP A 60 10.47 -13.62 -10.87
C ASP A 60 11.21 -12.61 -11.77
N ALA A 61 10.68 -11.38 -11.88
CA ALA A 61 11.25 -10.30 -12.67
C ALA A 61 12.58 -9.80 -12.09
N GLY A 62 12.72 -9.69 -10.77
CA GLY A 62 13.97 -9.27 -10.12
C GLY A 62 15.11 -10.26 -10.38
N ALA A 63 14.81 -11.55 -10.30
CA ALA A 63 15.75 -12.62 -10.63
C ALA A 63 16.07 -12.68 -12.13
N ALA A 64 15.05 -12.59 -12.99
CA ALA A 64 15.24 -12.63 -14.45
C ALA A 64 16.06 -11.43 -14.95
N ALA A 65 15.71 -10.21 -14.53
CA ALA A 65 16.43 -9.00 -14.89
C ALA A 65 17.87 -9.03 -14.36
N GLY A 66 18.05 -9.43 -13.10
CA GLY A 66 19.38 -9.63 -12.51
C GLY A 66 20.21 -10.64 -13.30
N GLY A 67 19.59 -11.74 -13.76
CA GLY A 67 20.29 -12.76 -14.54
C GLY A 67 20.70 -12.32 -15.94
N VAL A 68 19.81 -11.63 -16.66
CA VAL A 68 20.15 -11.07 -17.98
C VAL A 68 21.29 -10.06 -17.86
N LEU A 69 21.20 -9.14 -16.89
CA LEU A 69 22.22 -8.12 -16.67
C LEU A 69 23.55 -8.73 -16.20
N GLY A 70 23.50 -9.69 -15.28
CA GLY A 70 24.70 -10.37 -14.78
C GLY A 70 25.42 -11.17 -15.86
N GLY A 71 24.68 -11.83 -16.77
CA GLY A 71 25.26 -12.56 -17.89
C GLY A 71 25.79 -11.66 -19.00
N ALA A 72 25.08 -10.57 -19.32
CA ALA A 72 25.55 -9.59 -20.30
C ALA A 72 26.79 -8.82 -19.82
N GLY A 73 26.87 -8.49 -18.52
CA GLY A 73 28.02 -7.80 -17.94
C GLY A 73 29.32 -8.61 -17.94
N THR A 74 29.22 -9.94 -18.05
CA THR A 74 30.36 -10.87 -18.04
C THR A 74 30.71 -11.39 -19.45
N GLY A 75 29.80 -11.22 -20.43
CA GLY A 75 29.95 -11.66 -21.81
C GLY A 75 31.02 -10.95 -22.65
N MET A 76 31.74 -9.97 -22.09
CA MET A 76 32.89 -9.32 -22.76
C MET A 76 34.25 -9.93 -22.39
N ALA A 77 34.31 -10.89 -21.46
CA ALA A 77 35.59 -11.31 -20.86
C ALA A 77 36.10 -12.71 -21.26
N THR A 78 35.30 -13.59 -21.89
CA THR A 78 35.72 -14.98 -22.16
C THR A 78 35.10 -15.61 -23.41
N ASP A 79 35.90 -16.38 -24.14
CA ASP A 79 35.61 -17.01 -25.43
C ASP A 79 34.63 -18.18 -25.34
N ASN A 80 34.32 -18.66 -24.12
CA ASN A 80 33.62 -19.92 -23.87
C ASN A 80 32.26 -19.78 -23.16
N GLY A 81 31.75 -18.55 -22.97
CA GLY A 81 30.41 -18.28 -22.44
C GLY A 81 30.15 -18.69 -20.97
N TRP A 82 31.09 -19.39 -20.33
CA TRP A 82 30.98 -19.81 -18.93
C TRP A 82 30.90 -18.62 -17.98
N ALA A 83 31.63 -17.54 -18.28
CA ALA A 83 31.53 -16.31 -17.50
C ALA A 83 30.11 -15.71 -17.54
N ALA A 84 29.44 -15.75 -18.70
CA ALA A 84 28.06 -15.28 -18.87
C ALA A 84 27.07 -16.09 -18.03
N MET A 85 27.22 -17.42 -18.00
CA MET A 85 26.35 -18.27 -17.18
C MET A 85 26.56 -18.01 -15.68
N ILE A 86 27.81 -17.91 -15.24
CA ILE A 86 28.13 -17.61 -13.83
C ILE A 86 27.58 -16.23 -13.45
N GLY A 87 27.82 -15.22 -14.29
CA GLY A 87 27.29 -13.88 -14.09
C GLY A 87 25.77 -13.84 -14.01
N ALA A 88 25.08 -14.63 -14.85
CA ALA A 88 23.62 -14.71 -14.84
C ALA A 88 23.08 -15.33 -13.55
N VAL A 89 23.67 -16.43 -13.06
CA VAL A 89 23.21 -17.03 -11.80
C VAL A 89 23.46 -16.09 -10.61
N LEU A 90 24.64 -15.46 -10.57
CA LEU A 90 24.97 -14.49 -9.52
C LEU A 90 24.06 -13.26 -9.56
N GLY A 91 23.83 -12.70 -10.75
CA GLY A 91 22.95 -11.56 -10.94
C GLY A 91 21.50 -11.88 -10.60
N ALA A 92 21.01 -13.06 -10.97
CA ALA A 92 19.65 -13.49 -10.61
C ALA A 92 19.48 -13.68 -9.10
N GLY A 93 20.46 -14.31 -8.44
CA GLY A 93 20.45 -14.49 -6.99
C GLY A 93 20.50 -13.15 -6.25
N LEU A 94 21.37 -12.23 -6.70
CA LEU A 94 21.47 -10.89 -6.12
C LEU A 94 20.18 -10.09 -6.35
N GLY A 95 19.58 -10.14 -7.54
CA GLY A 95 18.31 -9.49 -7.84
C GLY A 95 17.18 -9.99 -6.95
N TYR A 96 17.06 -11.32 -6.79
CA TYR A 96 16.09 -11.95 -5.90
C TYR A 96 16.29 -11.53 -4.43
N ALA A 97 17.52 -11.57 -3.94
CA ALA A 97 17.84 -11.21 -2.56
C ALA A 97 17.59 -9.72 -2.29
N THR A 98 17.92 -8.86 -3.26
CA THR A 98 17.70 -7.42 -3.19
C THR A 98 16.22 -7.09 -3.13
N GLU A 99 15.40 -7.66 -4.02
CA GLU A 99 13.95 -7.47 -4.01
C GLU A 99 13.33 -7.97 -2.71
N ARG A 100 13.77 -9.14 -2.23
CA ARG A 100 13.32 -9.68 -0.95
C ARG A 100 13.67 -8.75 0.20
N GLY A 101 14.87 -8.18 0.22
CA GLY A 101 15.31 -7.22 1.24
C GLY A 101 14.46 -5.96 1.23
N ILE A 102 14.29 -5.35 0.06
CA ILE A 102 13.51 -4.11 -0.13
C ILE A 102 12.04 -4.31 0.26
N ASN A 103 11.46 -5.48 -0.05
CA ASN A 103 10.06 -5.78 0.26
C ASN A 103 9.86 -6.34 1.68
N SER A 104 10.94 -6.68 2.39
CA SER A 104 10.88 -7.12 3.78
C SER A 104 10.60 -5.92 4.67
N ARG A 105 9.77 -6.14 5.68
CA ARG A 105 9.27 -5.06 6.54
C ARG A 105 9.01 -5.58 7.94
N GLU A 106 8.95 -4.66 8.90
CA GLU A 106 8.53 -5.00 10.24
C GLU A 106 7.00 -5.04 10.33
N GLY A 107 6.52 -5.83 11.26
CA GLY A 107 5.12 -5.94 11.59
C GLY A 107 4.89 -6.03 13.09
N ILE A 108 3.64 -5.82 13.48
CA ILE A 108 3.18 -6.02 14.84
C ILE A 108 2.17 -7.16 14.82
N GLU A 109 2.44 -8.19 15.60
CA GLU A 109 1.54 -9.32 15.80
C GLU A 109 0.70 -9.07 17.05
N TYR A 110 -0.62 -9.05 16.86
CA TYR A 110 -1.59 -8.86 17.93
C TYR A 110 -2.31 -10.17 18.22
N VAL A 111 -2.30 -10.58 19.48
CA VAL A 111 -3.21 -11.60 20.02
C VAL A 111 -4.37 -10.87 20.67
N ILE A 112 -5.57 -11.07 20.15
CA ILE A 112 -6.76 -10.34 20.57
C ILE A 112 -7.76 -11.33 21.14
N GLN A 113 -8.23 -11.04 22.34
CA GLN A 113 -9.33 -11.75 22.98
C GLN A 113 -10.62 -11.02 22.61
N LEU A 114 -11.46 -11.65 21.79
CA LEU A 114 -12.75 -11.09 21.39
C LEU A 114 -13.74 -11.17 22.55
N SER A 115 -14.74 -10.29 22.52
CA SER A 115 -15.83 -10.28 23.50
C SER A 115 -16.67 -11.56 23.49
N ASP A 116 -16.64 -12.34 22.41
CA ASP A 116 -17.31 -13.64 22.28
C ASP A 116 -16.52 -14.82 22.89
N GLY A 117 -15.38 -14.55 23.52
CA GLY A 117 -14.52 -15.56 24.15
C GLY A 117 -13.50 -16.22 23.22
N ARG A 118 -13.52 -15.94 21.91
CA ARG A 118 -12.50 -16.45 20.98
C ARG A 118 -11.22 -15.63 21.03
N ARG A 119 -10.09 -16.26 20.69
CA ARG A 119 -8.83 -15.54 20.41
C ARG A 119 -8.53 -15.55 18.93
N ILE A 120 -8.10 -14.41 18.42
CA ILE A 120 -7.57 -14.30 17.07
C ILE A 120 -6.17 -13.72 17.10
N MET A 121 -5.39 -14.06 16.08
CA MET A 121 -4.06 -13.55 15.88
C MET A 121 -4.03 -12.79 14.56
N LEU A 122 -3.53 -11.57 14.58
CA LEU A 122 -3.46 -10.73 13.40
C LEU A 122 -2.12 -10.00 13.36
N THR A 123 -1.37 -10.23 12.29
CA THR A 123 -0.15 -9.49 11.99
C THR A 123 -0.47 -8.32 11.08
N GLN A 124 0.07 -7.16 11.41
CA GLN A 124 -0.06 -5.94 10.63
C GLN A 124 1.31 -5.38 10.31
N ASN A 125 1.42 -4.63 9.22
CA ASN A 125 2.63 -3.85 8.95
C ASN A 125 2.83 -2.82 10.08
N ARG A 126 4.09 -2.59 10.44
CA ARG A 126 4.53 -1.56 11.37
C ARG A 126 5.09 -0.40 10.54
N ASP A 127 4.57 0.79 10.73
CA ASP A 127 5.08 1.98 10.04
C ASP A 127 6.16 2.65 10.90
N GLY A 128 7.42 2.55 10.46
CA GLY A 128 8.57 3.13 11.15
C GLY A 128 8.71 2.65 12.61
N ASP A 129 8.73 3.60 13.54
CA ASP A 129 8.90 3.35 14.98
C ASP A 129 7.57 3.17 15.74
N GLU A 130 6.48 2.85 15.05
CA GLU A 130 5.16 2.64 15.66
C GLU A 130 5.24 1.65 16.83
N ALA A 131 4.87 2.14 18.02
CA ALA A 131 4.83 1.33 19.22
C ALA A 131 3.63 0.36 19.17
N PRO A 132 3.81 -0.92 19.52
CA PRO A 132 2.70 -1.85 19.67
C PRO A 132 1.66 -1.32 20.66
N ILE A 133 0.38 -1.46 20.30
CA ILE A 133 -0.71 -1.11 21.21
C ILE A 133 -0.57 -1.95 22.48
N ALA A 134 -0.75 -1.29 23.63
CA ALA A 134 -0.57 -1.89 24.95
C ALA A 134 -1.58 -3.04 25.20
N ASN A 135 -1.16 -3.99 26.03
CA ASN A 135 -2.04 -5.06 26.47
C ASN A 135 -3.18 -4.48 27.32
N GLY A 136 -4.37 -5.07 27.20
CA GLY A 136 -5.60 -4.60 27.86
C GLY A 136 -6.28 -3.44 27.15
N THR A 137 -5.71 -2.88 26.08
CA THR A 137 -6.39 -1.85 25.30
C THR A 137 -7.60 -2.45 24.56
N PRO A 138 -8.80 -1.85 24.69
CA PRO A 138 -9.96 -2.23 23.91
C PRO A 138 -9.77 -1.84 22.45
N VAL A 139 -10.07 -2.78 21.56
CA VAL A 139 -9.85 -2.63 20.12
C VAL A 139 -11.02 -3.16 19.33
N LEU A 140 -11.19 -2.58 18.14
CA LEU A 140 -12.07 -3.10 17.12
C LEU A 140 -11.24 -3.78 16.04
N VAL A 141 -11.70 -4.95 15.63
CA VAL A 141 -11.07 -5.76 14.59
C VAL A 141 -12.01 -5.85 13.41
N GLN A 142 -11.59 -5.33 12.26
CA GLN A 142 -12.34 -5.50 11.02
C GLN A 142 -12.17 -6.92 10.50
N LEU A 143 -13.26 -7.68 10.53
CA LEU A 143 -13.38 -9.07 10.14
C LEU A 143 -14.08 -9.17 8.78
N GLY A 144 -13.35 -8.99 7.68
CA GLY A 144 -13.87 -9.32 6.35
C GLY A 144 -13.43 -8.38 5.24
N GLY A 145 -13.61 -8.85 4.01
CA GLY A 145 -13.13 -8.17 2.80
C GLY A 145 -11.62 -8.35 2.60
N LYS A 146 -11.02 -7.44 1.82
CA LYS A 146 -9.57 -7.42 1.56
C LYS A 146 -8.75 -6.89 2.73
N TYR A 147 -9.38 -6.20 3.68
CA TYR A 147 -8.70 -5.45 4.73
C TYR A 147 -9.00 -6.06 6.11
N ARG A 148 -7.96 -6.54 6.80
CA ARG A 148 -8.03 -6.98 8.20
C ARG A 148 -7.17 -6.05 9.03
N ARG A 149 -7.80 -5.20 9.84
CA ARG A 149 -7.13 -4.17 10.64
C ARG A 149 -7.65 -4.13 12.07
N VAL A 150 -6.76 -3.71 12.97
CA VAL A 150 -7.01 -3.45 14.39
C VAL A 150 -6.82 -1.97 14.59
N PHE A 151 -7.74 -1.38 15.32
CA PHE A 151 -7.65 0.02 15.72
C PHE A 151 -8.17 0.14 17.15
N PRO A 152 -7.60 1.05 17.96
CA PRO A 152 -8.14 1.38 19.27
C PRO A 152 -9.64 1.70 19.16
N ASP A 153 -10.44 1.18 20.08
CA ASP A 153 -11.87 1.48 20.13
C ASP A 153 -12.10 2.82 20.83
N PRO A 154 -12.48 3.90 20.10
CA PRO A 154 -12.71 5.21 20.71
C PRO A 154 -13.98 5.24 21.57
N THR A 155 -14.87 4.26 21.41
CA THR A 155 -16.14 4.18 22.17
C THR A 155 -15.96 3.49 23.52
N ALA A 156 -14.86 2.76 23.72
CA ALA A 156 -14.57 2.12 25.00
C ALA A 156 -14.22 3.11 26.12
N THR A 157 -13.81 4.34 25.78
CA THR A 157 -13.61 5.43 26.74
C THR A 157 -14.86 6.27 26.98
N LEU A 158 -15.91 6.10 26.17
CA LEU A 158 -17.20 6.68 26.48
C LEU A 158 -17.83 5.82 27.58
N PRO A 159 -18.33 6.42 28.69
CA PRO A 159 -19.07 5.65 29.68
C PRO A 159 -20.17 4.92 28.93
N ALA A 160 -20.22 3.58 29.07
CA ALA A 160 -21.13 2.71 28.34
C ALA A 160 -22.53 3.33 28.38
N ALA A 161 -22.94 3.96 27.28
CA ALA A 161 -24.27 4.51 27.16
C ALA A 161 -25.19 3.29 27.16
N GLY A 162 -25.69 2.94 28.34
CA GLY A 162 -26.65 1.87 28.48
C GLY A 162 -27.85 2.13 27.56
N PRO A 163 -28.66 1.09 27.27
CA PRO A 163 -29.78 1.17 26.32
C PRO A 163 -30.86 2.23 26.66
N ALA A 164 -30.73 2.97 27.77
CA ALA A 164 -31.59 4.08 28.14
C ALA A 164 -31.35 5.39 27.36
N ALA A 165 -30.17 5.62 26.78
CA ALA A 165 -29.90 6.87 26.02
C ALA A 165 -30.51 6.87 24.61
N ALA A 166 -30.80 5.69 24.04
CA ALA A 166 -31.46 5.56 22.73
C ALA A 166 -32.96 5.90 22.77
N ALA A 167 -33.59 5.93 23.95
CA ALA A 167 -34.99 6.28 24.11
C ALA A 167 -35.26 7.79 24.33
N ALA A 168 -34.22 8.59 24.60
CA ALA A 168 -34.35 10.03 24.84
C ALA A 168 -34.11 10.91 23.59
N GLY A 169 -33.80 10.30 22.44
CA GLY A 169 -33.48 11.02 21.19
C GLY A 169 -34.56 11.00 20.10
N LEU A 170 -35.68 10.31 20.30
CA LEU A 170 -36.82 10.34 19.38
C LEU A 170 -37.69 11.58 19.66
N GLY A 171 -37.15 12.76 19.41
CA GLY A 171 -37.86 14.00 19.73
C GLY A 171 -37.15 15.28 19.38
N ALA A 172 -36.52 15.40 18.21
CA ALA A 172 -36.16 16.71 17.68
C ALA A 172 -36.01 16.70 16.15
N ALA A 173 -37.04 17.27 15.50
CA ALA A 173 -36.97 18.04 14.27
C ALA A 173 -36.28 17.41 13.05
N SER A 174 -37.11 16.87 12.16
CA SER A 174 -36.90 16.92 10.72
C SER A 174 -36.71 18.36 10.25
N ALA A 175 -35.45 18.76 10.04
CA ALA A 175 -35.08 19.89 9.20
C ALA A 175 -34.50 19.33 7.88
N PRO A 176 -34.93 19.81 6.71
CA PRO A 176 -34.32 19.38 5.46
C PRO A 176 -32.88 19.89 5.39
N LEU A 177 -31.92 18.98 5.39
CA LEU A 177 -30.54 19.29 5.04
C LEU A 177 -30.51 19.75 3.58
N SER A 178 -30.22 21.03 3.38
CA SER A 178 -29.90 21.61 2.07
C SER A 178 -28.85 20.74 1.37
N PRO A 179 -28.96 20.48 0.06
CA PRO A 179 -27.92 19.75 -0.67
C PRO A 179 -26.58 20.52 -0.58
N PRO A 180 -25.43 19.80 -0.50
CA PRO A 180 -24.11 20.43 -0.47
C PRO A 180 -23.92 21.29 -1.73
N PRO A 181 -23.21 22.44 -1.63
CA PRO A 181 -23.00 23.33 -2.76
C PRO A 181 -22.28 22.58 -3.88
N GLN A 182 -22.96 22.39 -5.01
CA GLN A 182 -22.34 21.78 -6.18
C GLN A 182 -21.24 22.70 -6.70
N PRO A 183 -20.05 22.17 -7.04
CA PRO A 183 -19.01 22.95 -7.70
C PRO A 183 -19.53 23.53 -9.01
N ALA A 184 -19.38 24.84 -9.20
CA ALA A 184 -19.84 25.54 -10.39
C ALA A 184 -19.25 24.90 -11.67
N PRO A 185 -20.02 24.79 -12.76
CA PRO A 185 -19.53 24.26 -14.02
C PRO A 185 -18.40 25.15 -14.57
N ALA A 186 -17.27 24.51 -14.90
CA ALA A 186 -16.14 25.16 -15.55
C ALA A 186 -16.59 25.75 -16.90
N VAL A 187 -16.43 27.07 -17.03
CA VAL A 187 -16.63 27.79 -18.29
C VAL A 187 -15.63 27.26 -19.31
N PRO A 188 -16.05 26.78 -20.49
CA PRO A 188 -15.10 26.35 -21.51
C PRO A 188 -14.35 27.56 -22.06
N ALA A 189 -13.02 27.52 -21.97
CA ALA A 189 -12.13 28.47 -22.64
C ALA A 189 -12.38 28.37 -24.16
N ALA A 190 -12.91 29.45 -24.72
CA ALA A 190 -13.18 29.59 -26.14
C ALA A 190 -11.89 29.40 -26.94
N ALA A 191 -11.93 28.46 -27.87
CA ALA A 191 -10.93 28.28 -28.90
C ALA A 191 -10.91 29.51 -29.83
N ALA A 192 -9.75 30.14 -29.94
CA ALA A 192 -9.50 31.17 -30.94
C ALA A 192 -9.49 30.54 -32.34
N VAL A 193 -10.50 30.85 -33.15
CA VAL A 193 -10.54 30.53 -34.58
C VAL A 193 -9.95 31.72 -35.35
N SER A 194 -8.95 31.40 -36.15
CA SER A 194 -8.30 32.23 -37.16
C SER A 194 -9.15 32.35 -38.44
N ALA A 195 -9.10 33.53 -39.09
CA ALA A 195 -9.15 33.81 -40.55
C ALA A 195 -10.07 35.03 -40.90
N PRO A 196 -9.98 35.60 -42.12
CA PRO A 196 -8.98 36.56 -42.61
C PRO A 196 -9.61 37.92 -43.05
N PRO A 197 -8.84 38.95 -43.43
CA PRO A 197 -9.39 40.24 -43.89
C PRO A 197 -9.64 40.23 -45.41
N LEU A 198 -10.61 41.05 -45.87
CA LEU A 198 -10.77 41.71 -47.18
C LEU A 198 -12.19 42.34 -47.22
N PRO A 199 -12.52 43.31 -48.11
CA PRO A 199 -11.84 43.76 -49.34
C PRO A 199 -10.93 44.98 -49.19
#